data_AF-A0A9P1J4K2-F1
#
_entry.id   AF-A0A9P1J4K2-F1
#
_cell.length_a   1.000
_cell.length_b   1.000
_cell.length_c   1.000
_cell.angle_alpha   90.00
_cell.angle_beta   90.00
_cell.angle_gamma   90.00
#
_symmetry.space_group_name_H-M   'P 1'
#
loop_
_entity.id
_entity.type
_entity.pdbx_description
1 polymer ?
#
loop_
_entity_poly.entity_id
_entity_poly.type
_entity_poly.pdbx_seq_one_letter_code
_entity_poly.pdbx_strand_id
1 'polypeptide(L)'
;MLKLALFLTLFGLRLGLNWDTQDFANRLNEKTKLFHDLGLPNVGDRFNPIFPEKQQLKTQTKSEQLDNVPCPPGFSGINCSIATCYNRSYPILAHDGTAEFGDLVESDYSATCSDTFTFYIDNAIPKFYVVLNTFDATNPKGTIYDSYGTEVQSCGDFSFSKTQTIHLICDPPKGVYTVKLSADANKPCIFEIRAPTNLTIDGGFISDQRDDDVQQIILETANQGIFRYPTEFVKSWFAFKVEHEEFPAHPEEVHIYMNGLYDQTFGLNLRYGCDAPHITSTPYNCSSSNVYHVKVRGYDSDGNRFQRIYDFYCEPPENVSPTQNPVSTTPPSFCQNGGILYDSPKILKGQSFHSTIEN
;
A
#
# COMPACT_ATOMS: atom_id res chain seq x y z
N MET A 1 -54.13 -54.68 -3.95
CA MET A 1 -55.39 -54.12 -4.52
C MET A 1 -55.25 -52.60 -4.37
N LEU A 2 -55.26 -51.77 -5.42
CA LEU A 2 -56.31 -51.54 -6.43
C LEU A 2 -57.58 -50.96 -5.77
N LYS A 3 -58.13 -49.78 -6.08
CA LYS A 3 -57.76 -48.56 -6.87
C LYS A 3 -58.78 -47.48 -6.45
N LEU A 4 -58.44 -46.18 -6.44
CA LEU A 4 -59.25 -45.01 -6.87
C LEU A 4 -58.53 -43.69 -6.51
N ALA A 5 -58.87 -42.53 -7.09
CA ALA A 5 -58.59 -42.06 -8.45
C ALA A 5 -59.07 -40.60 -8.64
N LEU A 6 -58.26 -39.74 -9.28
CA LEU A 6 -58.65 -38.46 -9.95
C LEU A 6 -59.20 -37.35 -9.01
N PHE A 7 -59.20 -36.03 -9.29
CA PHE A 7 -58.75 -35.17 -10.41
C PHE A 7 -58.54 -33.71 -9.83
N LEU A 8 -58.42 -32.53 -10.49
CA LEU A 8 -58.54 -32.07 -11.90
C LEU A 8 -57.67 -30.79 -12.16
N THR A 9 -56.59 -30.88 -12.94
CA THR A 9 -55.93 -29.76 -13.71
C THR A 9 -55.35 -28.49 -13.00
N LEU A 10 -54.78 -27.48 -13.68
CA LEU A 10 -53.66 -27.40 -14.68
C LEU A 10 -53.46 -25.91 -15.12
N PHE A 11 -52.39 -25.24 -14.65
CA PHE A 11 -51.79 -24.01 -15.25
C PHE A 11 -50.37 -23.82 -14.64
N GLY A 12 -49.34 -23.35 -15.35
CA GLY A 12 -49.29 -23.06 -16.78
C GLY A 12 -48.21 -22.05 -17.19
N LEU A 13 -46.93 -22.28 -16.84
CA LEU A 13 -45.82 -21.40 -17.25
C LEU A 13 -44.52 -22.19 -17.48
N ARG A 14 -44.11 -22.33 -18.74
CA ARG A 14 -42.74 -22.70 -19.13
C ARG A 14 -41.99 -21.41 -19.46
N LEU A 15 -40.84 -21.19 -18.83
CA LEU A 15 -39.76 -20.40 -19.41
C LEU A 15 -38.56 -21.32 -19.60
N GLY A 16 -38.11 -21.44 -20.84
CA GLY A 16 -37.02 -22.34 -21.21
C GLY A 16 -35.69 -21.60 -21.20
N LEU A 17 -34.81 -21.94 -20.26
CA LEU A 17 -33.37 -21.63 -20.33
C LEU A 17 -32.60 -22.94 -20.28
N ASN A 18 -32.44 -23.56 -21.44
CA ASN A 18 -31.59 -24.74 -21.60
C ASN A 18 -30.12 -24.30 -21.66
N TRP A 19 -29.58 -23.88 -20.51
CA TRP A 19 -28.16 -23.60 -20.36
C TRP A 19 -27.41 -24.91 -20.39
N ASP A 20 -26.56 -25.10 -21.40
CA ASP A 20 -25.82 -26.33 -21.57
C ASP A 20 -24.71 -26.45 -20.52
N THR A 21 -25.04 -27.14 -19.43
CA THR A 21 -24.10 -27.40 -18.32
C THR A 21 -22.82 -28.11 -18.77
N GLN A 22 -22.83 -28.76 -19.94
CA GLN A 22 -21.68 -29.46 -20.50
C GLN A 22 -20.67 -28.47 -21.13
N ASP A 23 -21.14 -27.39 -21.76
CA ASP A 23 -20.27 -26.30 -22.26
C ASP A 23 -19.58 -25.55 -21.10
N PHE A 24 -20.32 -25.25 -20.02
CA PHE A 24 -19.72 -24.62 -18.83
C PHE A 24 -18.66 -25.52 -18.17
N ALA A 25 -18.96 -26.81 -17.99
CA ALA A 25 -18.02 -27.77 -17.42
C ALA A 25 -16.74 -27.91 -18.27
N ASN A 26 -16.87 -27.94 -19.61
CA ASN A 26 -15.72 -28.02 -20.51
C ASN A 26 -14.84 -26.76 -20.43
N ARG A 27 -15.43 -25.56 -20.50
CA ARG A 27 -14.69 -24.28 -20.39
C ARG A 27 -14.00 -24.10 -19.03
N LEU A 28 -14.61 -24.61 -17.96
CA LEU A 28 -13.98 -24.61 -16.64
C LEU A 28 -12.76 -25.53 -16.64
N ASN A 29 -12.89 -26.74 -17.17
CA ASN A 29 -11.83 -27.75 -17.21
C ASN A 29 -10.63 -27.31 -18.08
N GLU A 30 -10.87 -26.64 -19.22
CA GLU A 30 -9.80 -26.03 -20.03
C GLU A 30 -9.02 -24.96 -19.26
N LYS A 31 -9.70 -24.10 -18.48
CA LYS A 31 -9.04 -23.11 -17.62
C LYS A 31 -8.25 -23.75 -16.49
N THR A 32 -8.77 -24.78 -15.83
CA THR A 32 -8.03 -25.51 -14.78
C THR A 32 -6.76 -26.16 -15.34
N LYS A 33 -6.81 -26.65 -16.58
CA LYS A 33 -5.65 -27.22 -17.27
C LYS A 33 -4.54 -26.18 -17.50
N LEU A 34 -4.91 -24.97 -17.94
CA LEU A 34 -3.98 -23.86 -18.12
C LEU A 34 -3.27 -23.45 -16.82
N PHE A 35 -3.94 -23.56 -15.67
CA PHE A 35 -3.31 -23.36 -14.36
C PHE A 35 -2.33 -24.47 -13.98
N HIS A 36 -2.61 -25.72 -14.37
CA HIS A 36 -1.79 -26.87 -14.00
C HIS A 36 -0.45 -26.95 -14.76
N ASP A 37 -0.42 -26.43 -15.99
CA ASP A 37 0.78 -26.38 -16.84
C ASP A 37 1.72 -25.19 -16.50
N LEU A 38 1.33 -24.27 -15.62
CA LEU A 38 2.14 -23.10 -15.22
C LEU A 38 3.19 -23.36 -14.13
N GLY A 39 3.26 -24.58 -13.58
CA GLY A 39 4.38 -25.02 -12.73
C GLY A 39 4.58 -24.24 -11.42
N LEU A 40 3.51 -23.64 -10.87
CA LEU A 40 3.58 -22.89 -9.61
C LEU A 40 3.90 -23.84 -8.42
N PRO A 41 4.87 -23.51 -7.54
CA PRO A 41 5.24 -24.36 -6.42
C PRO A 41 4.16 -24.40 -5.33
N ASN A 42 4.14 -25.48 -4.55
CA ASN A 42 3.19 -25.67 -3.46
C ASN A 42 3.30 -24.56 -2.40
N VAL A 43 2.16 -24.16 -1.85
CA VAL A 43 2.08 -23.09 -0.84
C VAL A 43 2.88 -23.42 0.43
N GLY A 44 3.01 -24.71 0.76
CA GLY A 44 3.79 -25.19 1.92
C GLY A 44 5.29 -24.94 1.85
N ASP A 45 5.87 -24.68 0.68
CA ASP A 45 7.33 -24.51 0.51
C ASP A 45 7.81 -23.06 0.76
N ARG A 46 6.90 -22.13 1.08
CA ARG A 46 7.21 -20.68 1.13
C ARG A 46 7.79 -20.15 2.44
N PHE A 47 7.69 -20.88 3.56
CA PHE A 47 8.20 -20.42 4.86
C PHE A 47 9.14 -21.44 5.51
N ASN A 48 10.41 -21.35 5.13
CA ASN A 48 11.51 -21.86 5.94
C ASN A 48 12.60 -20.77 6.00
N PRO A 49 12.58 -19.88 7.00
CA PRO A 49 13.51 -18.76 7.06
C PRO A 49 14.93 -19.26 7.29
N ILE A 50 15.70 -19.34 6.21
CA ILE A 50 17.15 -19.51 6.27
C ILE A 50 17.74 -18.20 6.82
N PHE A 51 17.74 -18.06 8.14
CA PHE A 51 18.56 -17.07 8.81
C PHE A 51 20.00 -17.27 8.33
N PRO A 52 20.64 -16.27 7.69
CA PRO A 52 22.01 -16.42 7.24
C PRO A 52 22.89 -16.65 8.47
N GLU A 53 23.46 -17.85 8.58
CA GLU A 53 24.46 -18.18 9.58
C GLU A 53 25.51 -17.06 9.59
N LYS A 54 25.85 -16.56 10.78
CA LYS A 54 26.67 -15.33 10.96
C LYS A 54 28.00 -15.45 10.22
N GLN A 55 28.02 -15.03 8.96
CA GLN A 55 29.23 -15.01 8.14
C GLN A 55 30.20 -14.05 8.81
N GLN A 56 31.25 -14.62 9.41
CA GLN A 56 32.30 -13.85 10.06
C GLN A 56 32.88 -12.89 9.03
N LEU A 57 32.70 -11.59 9.28
CA LEU A 57 32.96 -10.52 8.32
C LEU A 57 34.46 -10.45 7.99
N LYS A 58 34.90 -11.26 7.01
CA LYS A 58 36.29 -11.27 6.54
C LYS A 58 36.63 -9.88 6.03
N THR A 59 37.53 -9.22 6.75
CA THR A 59 37.91 -7.82 6.55
C THR A 59 38.59 -7.61 5.21
N GLN A 60 37.81 -7.42 4.14
CA GLN A 60 38.32 -7.10 2.82
C GLN A 60 38.77 -5.63 2.77
N THR A 61 40.06 -5.43 3.00
CA THR A 61 40.75 -4.13 2.90
C THR A 61 40.91 -3.70 1.44
N LYS A 62 39.83 -3.18 0.84
CA LYS A 62 39.92 -2.26 -0.31
C LYS A 62 38.66 -1.40 -0.52
N SER A 63 38.41 -0.47 0.39
CA SER A 63 37.56 0.69 0.10
C SER A 63 38.32 1.63 -0.84
N GLU A 64 38.18 1.45 -2.16
CA GLU A 64 38.74 2.38 -3.16
C GLU A 64 37.90 3.67 -3.25
N GLN A 65 38.01 4.46 -2.17
CA GLN A 65 37.90 5.91 -2.08
C GLN A 65 37.04 6.61 -3.15
N LEU A 66 35.74 6.29 -3.18
CA LEU A 66 34.75 6.99 -4.00
C LEU A 66 34.27 8.31 -3.34
N ASP A 67 34.83 8.65 -2.18
CA ASP A 67 34.33 9.61 -1.18
C ASP A 67 34.40 11.10 -1.58
N ASN A 68 34.79 11.41 -2.82
CA ASN A 68 35.07 12.78 -3.29
C ASN A 68 34.27 13.21 -4.53
N VAL A 69 33.23 12.47 -4.93
CA VAL A 69 32.21 12.99 -5.86
C VAL A 69 31.16 13.72 -5.02
N PRO A 70 31.06 15.07 -5.05
CA PRO A 70 30.03 15.78 -4.31
C PRO A 70 28.65 15.45 -4.90
N CYS A 71 27.66 15.22 -4.05
CA CYS A 71 26.33 14.85 -4.48
C CYS A 71 25.64 15.95 -5.30
N PRO A 72 24.77 15.59 -6.26
CA PRO A 72 23.95 16.56 -6.97
C PRO A 72 23.04 17.32 -5.99
N PRO A 73 22.71 18.60 -6.25
CA PRO A 73 21.89 19.40 -5.34
C PRO A 73 20.54 18.75 -4.98
N GLY A 74 20.30 18.61 -3.68
CA GLY A 74 19.12 17.90 -3.14
C GLY A 74 19.33 16.41 -2.86
N PHE A 75 20.57 15.91 -2.88
CA PHE A 75 20.91 14.53 -2.51
C PHE A 75 22.10 14.45 -1.55
N SER A 76 22.15 13.38 -0.76
CA SER A 76 23.12 13.13 0.31
C SER A 76 23.30 11.62 0.60
N GLY A 77 24.15 11.27 1.55
CA GLY A 77 24.42 9.88 1.93
C GLY A 77 25.37 9.13 0.97
N ILE A 78 25.60 7.85 1.25
CA ILE A 78 26.47 6.98 0.44
C ILE A 78 25.87 6.85 -0.96
N ASN A 79 26.68 7.07 -2.00
CA ASN A 79 26.25 7.09 -3.41
C ASN A 79 25.10 8.08 -3.70
N CYS A 80 24.91 9.10 -2.86
CA CYS A 80 23.87 10.13 -3.01
C CYS A 80 22.43 9.58 -3.03
N SER A 81 22.17 8.48 -2.32
CA SER A 81 20.87 7.80 -2.31
C SER A 81 19.77 8.49 -1.47
N ILE A 82 20.13 9.43 -0.60
CA ILE A 82 19.20 10.08 0.33
C ILE A 82 18.78 11.43 -0.24
N ALA A 83 17.52 11.53 -0.66
CA ALA A 83 16.91 12.78 -1.10
C ALA A 83 16.75 13.77 0.06
N THR A 84 16.95 15.06 -0.26
CA THR A 84 16.67 16.19 0.63
C THR A 84 15.60 17.06 -0.02
N CYS A 85 14.47 17.27 0.64
CA CYS A 85 13.38 18.09 0.09
C CYS A 85 13.81 19.56 -0.06
N TYR A 86 13.49 20.17 -1.20
CA TYR A 86 13.88 21.56 -1.51
C TYR A 86 12.96 22.58 -0.84
N ASN A 87 11.68 22.25 -0.74
CA ASN A 87 10.67 22.90 0.08
C ASN A 87 10.11 21.82 1.00
N ARG A 88 9.87 22.14 2.27
CA ARG A 88 8.86 21.40 3.04
C ARG A 88 7.49 21.72 2.47
N SER A 89 6.62 20.73 2.45
CA SER A 89 5.18 20.93 2.24
C SER A 89 4.55 21.57 3.48
N TYR A 90 3.21 21.60 3.53
CA TYR A 90 2.53 21.77 4.81
C TYR A 90 2.68 20.47 5.61
N PRO A 91 2.73 20.53 6.96
CA PRO A 91 2.78 19.33 7.79
C PRO A 91 1.66 18.36 7.43
N ILE A 92 2.02 17.09 7.25
CA ILE A 92 1.08 16.02 6.94
C ILE A 92 0.00 15.97 8.01
N LEU A 93 -1.25 16.01 7.57
CA LEU A 93 -2.44 15.93 8.41
C LEU A 93 -2.85 14.46 8.50
N ALA A 94 -2.74 13.88 9.70
CA ALA A 94 -3.15 12.52 9.97
C ALA A 94 -4.68 12.35 9.79
N HIS A 95 -5.11 11.23 9.21
CA HIS A 95 -6.52 10.84 9.24
C HIS A 95 -6.96 10.29 10.60
N ASP A 96 -8.28 10.22 10.81
CA ASP A 96 -8.87 9.45 11.90
C ASP A 96 -8.94 7.97 11.51
N GLY A 97 -7.94 7.20 11.94
CA GLY A 97 -7.92 5.74 11.88
C GLY A 97 -8.70 5.05 13.01
N THR A 98 -9.39 5.81 13.87
CA THR A 98 -10.23 5.30 14.97
C THR A 98 -11.72 5.23 14.61
N ALA A 99 -12.10 5.80 13.46
CA ALA A 99 -13.48 5.95 13.02
C ALA A 99 -14.16 4.61 12.65
N GLU A 100 -15.38 4.40 13.15
CA GLU A 100 -16.20 3.20 12.90
C GLU A 100 -15.49 1.87 13.22
N PHE A 101 -15.02 1.16 12.18
CA PHE A 101 -14.27 -0.10 12.26
C PHE A 101 -12.74 0.10 12.25
N GLY A 102 -12.28 1.33 11.98
CA GLY A 102 -10.87 1.68 11.87
C GLY A 102 -10.20 1.27 10.57
N ASP A 103 -8.89 1.50 10.53
CA ASP A 103 -7.99 1.14 9.44
C ASP A 103 -8.02 -0.34 9.09
N LEU A 104 -7.71 -0.64 7.82
CA LEU A 104 -7.50 -2.00 7.36
C LEU A 104 -6.08 -2.46 7.71
N VAL A 105 -5.98 -3.50 8.53
CA VAL A 105 -4.70 -4.08 9.02
C VAL A 105 -4.28 -5.27 8.16
N GLU A 106 -5.22 -6.11 7.73
CA GLU A 106 -4.97 -7.23 6.83
C GLU A 106 -6.16 -7.45 5.88
N SER A 107 -5.91 -7.90 4.65
CA SER A 107 -6.94 -8.32 3.70
C SER A 107 -6.40 -9.33 2.68
N ASP A 108 -7.09 -10.46 2.51
CA ASP A 108 -6.76 -11.48 1.51
C ASP A 108 -8.00 -12.27 1.04
N TYR A 109 -7.82 -13.05 -0.03
CA TYR A 109 -8.85 -13.80 -0.73
C TYR A 109 -8.67 -15.31 -0.58
N SER A 110 -9.72 -16.00 -0.12
CA SER A 110 -9.79 -17.46 -0.14
C SER A 110 -10.70 -17.94 -1.26
N ALA A 111 -10.18 -18.77 -2.16
CA ALA A 111 -10.95 -19.28 -3.31
C ALA A 111 -12.09 -20.24 -2.91
N THR A 112 -12.01 -20.84 -1.70
CA THR A 112 -12.96 -21.84 -1.19
C THR A 112 -13.53 -21.52 0.19
N CYS A 113 -13.13 -20.39 0.79
CA CYS A 113 -13.39 -20.01 2.18
C CYS A 113 -13.01 -21.11 3.19
N SER A 114 -11.82 -21.68 3.01
CA SER A 114 -11.26 -22.74 3.87
C SER A 114 -9.78 -22.55 4.21
N ASP A 115 -9.17 -21.47 3.73
CA ASP A 115 -7.75 -21.18 3.91
C ASP A 115 -7.46 -20.63 5.31
N THR A 116 -6.18 -20.51 5.67
CA THR A 116 -5.73 -19.98 6.96
C THR A 116 -4.67 -18.91 6.72
N PHE A 117 -4.88 -17.74 7.30
CA PHE A 117 -4.06 -16.55 7.08
C PHE A 117 -3.43 -16.06 8.38
N THR A 118 -2.32 -15.33 8.28
CA THR A 118 -1.55 -14.83 9.43
C THR A 118 -1.49 -13.30 9.38
N PHE A 119 -1.75 -12.64 10.50
CA PHE A 119 -1.72 -11.19 10.64
C PHE A 119 -1.05 -10.77 11.95
N TYR A 120 -0.79 -9.47 12.09
CA TYR A 120 -0.09 -8.87 13.22
C TYR A 120 -0.97 -7.82 13.89
N ILE A 121 -0.89 -7.74 15.21
CA ILE A 121 -1.57 -6.74 16.04
C ILE A 121 -0.48 -6.03 16.86
N ASP A 122 -0.32 -4.73 16.63
CA ASP A 122 0.63 -3.83 17.28
C ASP A 122 0.05 -3.17 18.55
N ASN A 123 0.87 -2.40 19.27
CA ASN A 123 0.45 -1.73 20.51
C ASN A 123 -0.62 -0.64 20.31
N ALA A 124 -0.82 -0.12 19.09
CA ALA A 124 -1.80 0.92 18.80
C ALA A 124 -3.21 0.36 18.51
N ILE A 125 -3.42 -0.97 18.62
CA ILE A 125 -4.70 -1.64 18.38
C ILE A 125 -5.32 -2.15 19.71
N PRO A 126 -6.27 -1.43 20.32
CA PRO A 126 -6.98 -1.86 21.53
C PRO A 126 -8.11 -2.88 21.28
N LYS A 127 -8.53 -3.06 20.03
CA LYS A 127 -9.56 -4.02 19.58
C LYS A 127 -9.48 -4.20 18.06
N PHE A 128 -9.88 -5.36 17.54
CA PHE A 128 -10.01 -5.55 16.08
C PHE A 128 -11.26 -6.33 15.69
N TYR A 129 -11.69 -6.11 14.45
CA TYR A 129 -12.84 -6.72 13.80
C TYR A 129 -12.35 -7.65 12.69
N VAL A 130 -12.68 -8.94 12.78
CA VAL A 130 -12.50 -9.90 11.69
C VAL A 130 -13.78 -9.89 10.84
N VAL A 131 -13.74 -9.21 9.70
CA VAL A 131 -14.87 -9.07 8.78
C VAL A 131 -14.73 -10.11 7.66
N LEU A 132 -15.74 -10.96 7.49
CA LEU A 132 -15.76 -12.02 6.48
C LEU A 132 -16.89 -11.79 5.48
N ASN A 133 -16.55 -11.71 4.20
CA ASN A 133 -17.47 -11.38 3.12
C ASN A 133 -17.51 -12.50 2.05
N THR A 134 -18.69 -13.01 1.70
CA THR A 134 -18.90 -13.95 0.58
C THR A 134 -19.84 -13.39 -0.47
N PHE A 135 -19.62 -13.72 -1.74
CA PHE A 135 -20.56 -13.36 -2.83
C PHE A 135 -21.83 -14.24 -2.83
N ASP A 136 -21.72 -15.47 -2.36
CA ASP A 136 -22.83 -16.40 -2.15
C ASP A 136 -23.31 -16.41 -0.68
N ALA A 137 -24.56 -16.82 -0.47
CA ALA A 137 -25.19 -16.91 0.85
C ALA A 137 -24.75 -18.16 1.66
N THR A 138 -23.45 -18.28 1.93
CA THR A 138 -22.79 -19.47 2.48
C THR A 138 -22.40 -19.40 3.96
N ASN A 139 -22.82 -18.36 4.69
CA ASN A 139 -22.55 -18.17 6.13
C ASN A 139 -21.04 -18.30 6.49
N PRO A 140 -20.17 -17.40 6.00
CA PRO A 140 -18.74 -17.44 6.32
C PRO A 140 -18.49 -17.24 7.82
N LYS A 141 -17.50 -17.96 8.36
CA LYS A 141 -17.14 -18.01 9.78
C LYS A 141 -15.61 -18.07 9.92
N GLY A 142 -15.06 -17.40 10.92
CA GLY A 142 -13.62 -17.41 11.22
C GLY A 142 -13.36 -17.96 12.61
N THR A 143 -12.33 -18.79 12.74
CA THR A 143 -11.77 -19.13 14.06
C THR A 143 -10.42 -18.44 14.18
N ILE A 144 -10.28 -17.58 15.19
CA ILE A 144 -9.06 -16.81 15.45
C ILE A 144 -8.21 -17.59 16.45
N TYR A 145 -6.91 -17.68 16.21
CA TYR A 145 -5.94 -18.26 17.15
C TYR A 145 -4.80 -17.27 17.42
N ASP A 146 -4.30 -17.28 18.66
CA ASP A 146 -3.12 -16.51 19.07
C ASP A 146 -1.80 -17.17 18.62
N SER A 147 -0.67 -16.53 18.92
CA SER A 147 0.68 -17.04 18.65
C SER A 147 1.03 -18.38 19.33
N TYR A 148 0.24 -18.85 20.30
CA TYR A 148 0.37 -20.15 20.96
C TYR A 148 -0.55 -21.23 20.36
N GLY A 149 -1.41 -20.86 19.41
CA GLY A 149 -2.44 -21.75 18.83
C GLY A 149 -3.69 -21.89 19.72
N THR A 150 -3.89 -20.99 20.68
CA THR A 150 -5.10 -20.96 21.52
C THR A 150 -6.23 -20.25 20.78
N GLU A 151 -7.43 -20.82 20.77
CA GLU A 151 -8.61 -20.17 20.18
C GLU A 151 -9.00 -18.91 20.96
N VAL A 152 -9.03 -17.77 20.28
CA VAL A 152 -9.31 -16.45 20.85
C VAL A 152 -10.81 -16.18 20.76
N GLN A 153 -11.47 -16.10 21.91
CA GLN A 153 -12.91 -15.90 21.97
C GLN A 153 -13.31 -14.46 21.61
N SER A 154 -14.36 -14.35 20.80
CA SER A 154 -15.00 -13.08 20.44
C SER A 154 -15.70 -12.46 21.66
N CYS A 155 -15.57 -11.14 21.83
CA CYS A 155 -16.40 -10.39 22.78
C CYS A 155 -17.72 -9.91 22.16
N GLY A 156 -17.92 -10.09 20.85
CA GLY A 156 -19.18 -9.79 20.16
C GLY A 156 -19.18 -10.24 18.70
N ASP A 157 -20.10 -11.14 18.35
CA ASP A 157 -20.30 -11.62 16.98
C ASP A 157 -21.53 -10.95 16.34
N PHE A 158 -21.36 -10.46 15.12
CA PHE A 158 -22.39 -9.76 14.35
C PHE A 158 -22.56 -10.45 12.99
N SER A 159 -23.75 -11.00 12.72
CA SER A 159 -24.11 -11.48 11.38
C SER A 159 -25.30 -10.69 10.86
N PHE A 160 -25.05 -9.84 9.88
CA PHE A 160 -26.06 -9.00 9.23
C PHE A 160 -26.77 -9.73 8.08
N SER A 161 -26.15 -10.77 7.53
CA SER A 161 -26.67 -11.56 6.41
C SER A 161 -26.01 -12.93 6.32
N LYS A 162 -26.50 -13.79 5.42
CA LYS A 162 -25.81 -15.04 5.04
C LYS A 162 -24.53 -14.83 4.23
N THR A 163 -24.19 -13.58 3.92
CA THR A 163 -23.01 -13.19 3.12
C THR A 163 -21.94 -12.48 3.95
N GLN A 164 -22.23 -12.15 5.22
CA GLN A 164 -21.31 -11.42 6.08
C GLN A 164 -21.39 -11.85 7.54
N THR A 165 -20.23 -12.03 8.16
CA THR A 165 -20.06 -12.18 9.61
C THR A 165 -18.88 -11.32 10.07
N ILE A 166 -19.01 -10.69 11.23
CA ILE A 166 -17.97 -9.89 11.88
C ILE A 166 -17.76 -10.40 13.29
N HIS A 167 -16.52 -10.74 13.64
CA HIS A 167 -16.10 -11.11 14.98
C HIS A 167 -15.31 -9.95 15.61
N LEU A 168 -15.71 -9.45 16.78
CA LEU A 168 -14.99 -8.41 17.52
C LEU A 168 -14.12 -9.04 18.62
N ILE A 169 -12.82 -8.79 18.57
CA ILE A 169 -11.86 -9.16 19.60
C ILE A 169 -11.52 -7.91 20.43
N CYS A 170 -11.81 -7.97 21.74
CA CYS A 170 -11.53 -6.92 22.72
C CYS A 170 -10.19 -7.19 23.43
N ASP A 171 -9.47 -6.13 23.80
CA ASP A 171 -8.24 -6.17 24.61
C ASP A 171 -7.20 -7.24 24.15
N PRO A 172 -6.88 -7.33 22.84
CA PRO A 172 -6.02 -8.38 22.30
C PRO A 172 -4.56 -8.21 22.77
N PRO A 173 -3.89 -9.29 23.23
CA PRO A 173 -2.44 -9.28 23.38
C PRO A 173 -1.74 -9.05 22.04
N LYS A 174 -1.03 -7.92 21.89
CA LYS A 174 -0.17 -7.63 20.73
C LYS A 174 0.75 -8.81 20.37
N GLY A 175 0.92 -9.05 19.08
CA GLY A 175 1.68 -10.18 18.55
C GLY A 175 1.13 -10.74 17.24
N VAL A 176 1.42 -12.01 16.99
CA VAL A 176 1.00 -12.73 15.77
C VAL A 176 -0.32 -13.46 16.03
N TYR A 177 -1.25 -13.34 15.09
CA TYR A 177 -2.52 -14.03 15.08
C TYR A 177 -2.70 -14.83 13.78
N THR A 178 -3.53 -15.86 13.84
CA THR A 178 -4.03 -16.53 12.63
C THR A 178 -5.55 -16.55 12.60
N VAL A 179 -6.12 -16.48 11.41
CA VAL A 179 -7.56 -16.71 11.18
C VAL A 179 -7.73 -17.86 10.21
N LYS A 180 -8.52 -18.86 10.64
CA LYS A 180 -8.91 -20.00 9.84
C LYS A 180 -10.33 -19.80 9.34
N LEU A 181 -10.52 -19.81 8.03
CA LEU A 181 -11.83 -19.59 7.41
C LEU A 181 -12.62 -20.88 7.27
N SER A 182 -13.95 -20.75 7.26
CA SER A 182 -14.90 -21.81 6.95
C SER A 182 -16.21 -21.22 6.43
N ALA A 183 -16.96 -21.99 5.64
CA ALA A 183 -18.30 -21.65 5.18
C ALA A 183 -19.14 -22.93 4.99
N ASP A 184 -20.46 -22.79 4.88
CA ASP A 184 -21.38 -23.92 4.69
C ASP A 184 -21.27 -24.56 3.28
N ALA A 185 -20.55 -23.92 2.36
CA ALA A 185 -20.17 -24.48 1.06
C ALA A 185 -18.86 -23.86 0.56
N ASN A 186 -18.03 -24.65 -0.14
CA ASN A 186 -16.75 -24.22 -0.70
C ASN A 186 -16.98 -23.17 -1.81
N LYS A 187 -16.87 -21.89 -1.46
CA LYS A 187 -17.07 -20.73 -2.35
C LYS A 187 -16.06 -19.62 -2.02
N PRO A 188 -15.77 -18.70 -2.96
CA PRO A 188 -14.89 -17.58 -2.68
C PRO A 188 -15.35 -16.69 -1.52
N CYS A 189 -14.42 -16.27 -0.68
CA CYS A 189 -14.62 -15.24 0.33
C CYS A 189 -13.39 -14.34 0.48
N ILE A 190 -13.62 -13.14 1.00
CA ILE A 190 -12.59 -12.18 1.40
C ILE A 190 -12.64 -12.11 2.92
N PHE A 191 -11.46 -12.06 3.55
CA PHE A 191 -11.34 -11.69 4.97
C PHE A 191 -10.64 -10.33 5.08
N GLU A 192 -11.08 -9.53 6.03
CA GLU A 192 -10.47 -8.25 6.39
C GLU A 192 -10.27 -8.22 7.90
N ILE A 193 -9.13 -7.70 8.37
CA ILE A 193 -8.91 -7.33 9.76
C ILE A 193 -8.96 -5.80 9.81
N ARG A 194 -9.96 -5.23 10.48
CA ARG A 194 -10.08 -3.78 10.68
C ARG A 194 -9.90 -3.43 12.15
N ALA A 195 -9.20 -2.34 12.46
CA ALA A 195 -8.87 -1.98 13.83
C ALA A 195 -8.85 -0.45 14.03
N PRO A 196 -9.68 0.09 14.96
CA PRO A 196 -9.55 1.48 15.38
C PRO A 196 -8.20 1.71 16.04
N THR A 197 -7.38 2.58 15.44
CA THR A 197 -5.95 2.73 15.75
C THR A 197 -5.53 4.19 15.73
N ASN A 198 -4.55 4.54 16.58
CA ASN A 198 -3.89 5.84 16.53
C ASN A 198 -2.69 5.84 15.56
N LEU A 199 -1.99 4.71 15.42
CA LEU A 199 -0.92 4.54 14.45
C LEU A 199 -1.55 4.44 13.06
N THR A 200 -1.44 5.53 12.30
CA THR A 200 -1.86 5.66 10.89
C THR A 200 -0.64 5.85 10.00
N ILE A 201 -0.80 5.63 8.70
CA ILE A 201 0.20 5.97 7.69
C ILE A 201 -0.39 7.00 6.74
N ASP A 202 0.28 8.15 6.61
CA ASP A 202 -0.26 9.30 5.88
C ASP A 202 0.73 9.77 4.81
N GLY A 203 0.28 9.86 3.55
CA GLY A 203 1.15 10.16 2.42
C GLY A 203 0.49 10.06 1.04
N GLY A 204 1.32 9.83 0.02
CA GLY A 204 0.90 9.82 -1.37
C GLY A 204 2.02 9.60 -2.38
N PHE A 205 1.68 9.64 -3.67
CA PHE A 205 2.58 9.33 -4.78
C PHE A 205 3.16 10.61 -5.42
N ILE A 206 4.49 10.71 -5.47
CA ILE A 206 5.25 11.87 -5.97
C ILE A 206 6.14 11.50 -7.16
N SER A 207 6.39 12.45 -8.08
CA SER A 207 7.16 12.22 -9.32
C SER A 207 8.62 12.68 -9.27
N ASP A 208 9.04 13.34 -8.19
CA ASP A 208 10.44 13.63 -7.83
C ASP A 208 10.62 13.24 -6.36
N GLN A 209 11.70 12.51 -6.01
CA GLN A 209 11.95 12.07 -4.64
C GLN A 209 12.16 13.22 -3.63
N ARG A 210 12.41 14.44 -4.14
CA ARG A 210 12.62 15.68 -3.38
C ARG A 210 11.36 16.55 -3.28
N ASP A 211 10.28 16.17 -3.97
CA ASP A 211 8.94 16.76 -3.77
C ASP A 211 8.37 16.26 -2.44
N ASP A 212 7.59 17.08 -1.75
CA ASP A 212 7.02 16.76 -0.43
C ASP A 212 5.49 16.95 -0.40
N ASP A 213 4.90 17.35 -1.53
CA ASP A 213 3.46 17.51 -1.75
C ASP A 213 2.75 16.14 -1.80
N VAL A 214 2.69 15.44 -0.67
CA VAL A 214 2.10 14.09 -0.59
C VAL A 214 0.58 14.10 -0.32
N GLN A 215 -0.01 15.26 0.01
CA GLN A 215 -1.44 15.43 0.25
C GLN A 215 -2.04 16.54 -0.61
N GLN A 216 -2.76 16.18 -1.67
CA GLN A 216 -3.48 17.14 -2.53
C GLN A 216 -4.92 17.40 -2.07
N ILE A 217 -5.53 16.43 -1.39
CA ILE A 217 -6.90 16.52 -0.89
C ILE A 217 -6.87 16.69 0.63
N ILE A 218 -7.02 17.93 1.10
CA ILE A 218 -7.21 18.25 2.52
C ILE A 218 -8.70 18.07 2.87
N LEU A 219 -9.09 16.82 3.12
CA LEU A 219 -10.37 16.45 3.70
C LEU A 219 -10.10 15.42 4.81
N GLU A 220 -10.81 15.53 5.93
CA GLU A 220 -10.75 14.56 7.03
C GLU A 220 -11.44 13.24 6.61
N THR A 221 -10.73 12.41 5.85
CA THR A 221 -11.22 11.11 5.38
C THR A 221 -10.87 10.01 6.39
N ALA A 222 -11.86 9.63 7.20
CA ALA A 222 -11.80 8.48 8.08
C ALA A 222 -11.22 7.23 7.38
N ASN A 223 -10.26 6.57 8.04
CA ASN A 223 -9.63 5.33 7.61
C ASN A 223 -9.01 5.34 6.19
N GLN A 224 -8.52 6.49 5.72
CA GLN A 224 -7.81 6.63 4.43
C GLN A 224 -6.60 7.56 4.55
N GLY A 225 -5.41 6.99 4.37
CA GLY A 225 -4.13 7.69 4.48
C GLY A 225 -3.44 8.10 3.17
N ILE A 226 -4.07 7.85 2.01
CA ILE A 226 -3.48 8.14 0.69
C ILE A 226 -4.20 9.31 0.03
N PHE A 227 -3.51 10.44 -0.07
CA PHE A 227 -4.09 11.74 -0.42
C PHE A 227 -3.57 12.36 -1.73
N ARG A 228 -2.64 11.66 -2.40
CA ARG A 228 -2.17 11.95 -3.76
C ARG A 228 -1.95 10.63 -4.48
N TYR A 229 -2.63 10.44 -5.60
CA TYR A 229 -2.64 9.19 -6.36
C TYR A 229 -1.63 9.21 -7.52
N PRO A 230 -1.17 8.04 -8.00
CA PRO A 230 -0.21 7.97 -9.10
C PRO A 230 -0.93 8.03 -10.45
N THR A 231 -0.42 8.84 -11.39
CA THR A 231 -0.92 8.85 -12.77
C THR A 231 -0.55 7.55 -13.50
N GLU A 232 -1.46 7.01 -14.32
CA GLU A 232 -1.19 5.84 -15.16
C GLU A 232 0.05 6.06 -16.06
N PHE A 233 0.90 5.03 -16.15
CA PHE A 233 2.15 4.98 -16.92
C PHE A 233 3.23 6.02 -16.53
N VAL A 234 3.02 6.75 -15.43
CA VAL A 234 4.01 7.67 -14.85
C VAL A 234 4.73 7.00 -13.68
N LYS A 235 6.06 7.02 -13.73
CA LYS A 235 6.89 6.60 -12.60
C LYS A 235 6.70 7.54 -11.42
N SER A 236 6.32 6.97 -10.28
CA SER A 236 6.07 7.70 -9.04
C SER A 236 6.59 6.91 -7.85
N TRP A 237 7.01 7.62 -6.82
CA TRP A 237 7.44 7.05 -5.55
C TRP A 237 6.34 7.25 -4.53
N PHE A 238 5.99 6.22 -3.77
CA PHE A 238 5.16 6.40 -2.58
C PHE A 238 6.02 6.98 -1.46
N ALA A 239 5.60 8.12 -0.90
CA ALA A 239 6.26 8.84 0.19
C ALA A 239 5.25 9.15 1.30
N PHE A 240 5.66 8.95 2.55
CA PHE A 240 4.74 8.93 3.69
C PHE A 240 5.41 9.23 5.04
N LYS A 241 4.57 9.44 6.05
CA LYS A 241 4.92 9.48 7.47
C LYS A 241 4.13 8.39 8.23
N VAL A 242 4.75 7.84 9.27
CA VAL A 242 4.03 7.06 10.30
C VAL A 242 3.60 8.07 11.35
N GLU A 243 2.32 8.16 11.64
CA GLU A 243 1.77 9.13 12.59
C GLU A 243 1.55 8.51 13.97
N HIS A 244 1.50 9.38 14.99
CA HIS A 244 1.33 9.06 16.42
C HIS A 244 2.36 8.10 17.06
N GLU A 245 3.34 7.59 16.31
CA GLU A 245 4.51 6.89 16.82
C GLU A 245 5.72 7.82 16.99
N GLU A 246 6.48 7.64 18.08
CA GLU A 246 7.79 8.28 18.27
C GLU A 246 8.93 7.38 17.76
N PHE A 247 10.12 7.95 17.58
CA PHE A 247 11.33 7.16 17.33
C PHE A 247 11.59 6.24 18.55
N PRO A 248 11.74 4.91 18.38
CA PRO A 248 12.34 4.26 17.22
C PRO A 248 11.38 3.46 16.31
N ALA A 249 10.11 3.84 16.19
CA ALA A 249 9.22 3.21 15.20
C ALA A 249 9.82 3.30 13.79
N HIS A 250 9.78 2.18 13.04
CA HIS A 250 10.47 2.05 11.76
C HIS A 250 9.67 1.21 10.75
N PRO A 251 9.17 1.80 9.65
CA PRO A 251 8.69 1.02 8.51
C PRO A 251 9.87 0.32 7.81
N GLU A 252 9.68 -0.94 7.43
CA GLU A 252 10.67 -1.82 6.80
C GLU A 252 10.41 -1.95 5.29
N GLU A 253 9.15 -2.19 4.91
CA GLU A 253 8.76 -2.47 3.52
C GLU A 253 7.37 -1.90 3.18
N VAL A 254 7.16 -1.65 1.90
CA VAL A 254 5.86 -1.31 1.31
C VAL A 254 5.52 -2.35 0.24
N HIS A 255 4.34 -2.96 0.33
CA HIS A 255 3.77 -3.78 -0.74
C HIS A 255 2.75 -2.95 -1.54
N ILE A 256 2.75 -3.11 -2.86
CA ILE A 256 1.69 -2.60 -3.74
C ILE A 256 1.10 -3.78 -4.52
N TYR A 257 -0.21 -4.01 -4.36
CA TYR A 257 -0.89 -5.18 -4.93
C TYR A 257 -2.35 -4.94 -5.32
N MET A 258 -2.96 -5.90 -6.02
CA MET A 258 -4.34 -5.82 -6.52
C MET A 258 -5.05 -7.18 -6.40
N ASN A 259 -6.07 -7.31 -5.55
CA ASN A 259 -6.86 -8.56 -5.41
C ASN A 259 -6.02 -9.83 -5.16
N GLY A 260 -4.91 -9.73 -4.39
CA GLY A 260 -3.98 -10.86 -4.15
C GLY A 260 -3.16 -11.30 -5.38
N LEU A 261 -3.30 -10.62 -6.52
CA LEU A 261 -2.59 -10.90 -7.77
C LEU A 261 -1.68 -9.72 -8.11
N TYR A 262 -0.41 -10.02 -8.43
CA TYR A 262 0.70 -9.05 -8.45
C TYR A 262 0.93 -8.42 -7.08
N ASP A 263 2.01 -8.83 -6.40
CA ASP A 263 2.56 -8.16 -5.24
C ASP A 263 3.94 -7.63 -5.61
N GLN A 264 4.17 -6.33 -5.43
CA GLN A 264 5.46 -5.68 -5.59
C GLN A 264 5.92 -5.12 -4.26
N THR A 265 6.98 -5.71 -3.70
CA THR A 265 7.62 -5.25 -2.45
C THR A 265 8.70 -4.21 -2.75
N PHE A 266 8.64 -3.10 -2.03
CA PHE A 266 9.56 -1.97 -2.10
C PHE A 266 10.23 -1.80 -0.74
N GLY A 267 11.57 -1.91 -0.70
CA GLY A 267 12.35 -1.45 0.45
C GLY A 267 12.30 0.08 0.55
N LEU A 268 12.61 0.62 1.73
CA LEU A 268 12.44 2.05 2.03
C LEU A 268 13.77 2.80 2.17
N ASN A 269 13.76 4.06 1.73
CA ASN A 269 14.78 5.05 2.02
C ASN A 269 14.22 6.09 3.00
N LEU A 270 15.09 6.65 3.84
CA LEU A 270 14.81 7.89 4.56
C LEU A 270 15.02 9.10 3.66
N ARG A 271 14.35 10.21 3.97
CA ARG A 271 14.55 11.53 3.35
C ARG A 271 14.84 12.58 4.41
N TYR A 272 15.75 13.51 4.12
CA TYR A 272 16.11 14.57 5.05
C TYR A 272 15.41 15.90 4.74
N GLY A 273 15.01 16.61 5.80
CA GLY A 273 14.34 17.90 5.67
C GLY A 273 12.92 17.84 5.10
N CYS A 274 12.37 16.65 4.88
CA CYS A 274 10.98 16.44 4.45
C CYS A 274 10.03 16.30 5.66
N ASP A 275 8.73 16.41 5.43
CA ASP A 275 7.67 16.10 6.40
C ASP A 275 7.06 14.70 6.17
N ALA A 276 7.19 14.11 4.97
CA ALA A 276 7.14 12.66 4.76
C ALA A 276 8.56 12.05 4.81
N PRO A 277 9.05 11.55 5.96
CA PRO A 277 10.44 11.09 6.11
C PRO A 277 10.74 9.77 5.39
N HIS A 278 9.73 8.99 4.99
CA HIS A 278 9.91 7.69 4.32
C HIS A 278 9.54 7.78 2.84
N ILE A 279 10.27 7.05 1.99
CA ILE A 279 9.98 6.90 0.57
C ILE A 279 10.36 5.50 0.07
N THR A 280 9.62 4.98 -0.90
CA THR A 280 10.02 3.77 -1.64
C THR A 280 11.41 3.95 -2.30
N SER A 281 12.25 2.91 -2.24
CA SER A 281 13.61 2.95 -2.81
C SER A 281 13.64 2.95 -4.35
N THR A 282 12.57 2.46 -4.98
CA THR A 282 12.35 2.46 -6.42
C THR A 282 10.96 3.00 -6.75
N PRO A 283 10.75 3.61 -7.93
CA PRO A 283 9.43 4.10 -8.32
C PRO A 283 8.50 2.94 -8.69
N TYR A 284 7.27 3.00 -8.22
CA TYR A 284 6.14 2.29 -8.80
C TYR A 284 5.79 2.88 -10.18
N ASN A 285 5.11 2.09 -11.00
CA ASN A 285 4.59 2.53 -12.29
C ASN A 285 3.25 1.84 -12.55
N CYS A 286 2.15 2.58 -12.42
CA CYS A 286 0.82 2.02 -12.53
C CYS A 286 0.41 1.75 -13.99
N SER A 287 -0.37 0.70 -14.24
CA SER A 287 -0.75 0.25 -15.59
C SER A 287 -2.24 0.35 -15.93
N SER A 288 -3.12 0.66 -14.97
CA SER A 288 -4.56 0.79 -15.17
C SER A 288 -5.26 1.38 -13.96
N SER A 289 -6.42 2.02 -14.18
CA SER A 289 -7.35 2.59 -13.19
C SER A 289 -8.14 1.56 -12.34
N ASN A 290 -7.53 0.41 -12.04
CA ASN A 290 -8.04 -0.51 -11.01
C ASN A 290 -7.85 0.08 -9.61
N VAL A 291 -8.52 -0.51 -8.61
CA VAL A 291 -8.15 -0.32 -7.21
C VAL A 291 -6.92 -1.17 -6.90
N TYR A 292 -5.95 -0.56 -6.24
CA TYR A 292 -4.76 -1.18 -5.68
C TYR A 292 -4.74 -0.93 -4.17
N HIS A 293 -4.03 -1.79 -3.47
CA HIS A 293 -3.76 -1.66 -2.05
C HIS A 293 -2.29 -1.31 -1.87
N VAL A 294 -2.00 -0.26 -1.11
CA VAL A 294 -0.66 -0.02 -0.57
C VAL A 294 -0.64 -0.48 0.88
N LYS A 295 0.28 -1.39 1.20
CA LYS A 295 0.41 -2.00 2.53
C LYS A 295 1.78 -1.71 3.09
N VAL A 296 1.83 -0.93 4.14
CA VAL A 296 3.08 -0.57 4.84
C VAL A 296 3.27 -1.54 6.00
N ARG A 297 4.50 -2.02 6.17
CA ARG A 297 4.92 -2.89 7.27
C ARG A 297 6.11 -2.29 7.99
N GLY A 298 6.17 -2.53 9.30
CA GLY A 298 7.26 -2.06 10.14
C GLY A 298 7.15 -2.58 11.55
N TYR A 299 7.85 -1.92 12.46
CA TYR A 299 7.74 -2.15 13.89
C TYR A 299 7.45 -0.83 14.61
N ASP A 300 6.58 -0.89 15.62
CA ASP A 300 6.27 0.24 16.49
C ASP A 300 7.46 0.58 17.41
N SER A 301 7.33 1.65 18.19
CA SER A 301 8.37 2.11 19.12
C SER A 301 8.74 1.09 20.21
N ASP A 302 7.88 0.12 20.50
CA ASP A 302 8.11 -1.02 21.40
C ASP A 302 8.67 -2.28 20.69
N GLY A 303 8.74 -2.28 19.36
CA GLY A 303 9.26 -3.38 18.55
C GLY A 303 8.26 -4.46 18.15
N ASN A 304 6.95 -4.23 18.31
CA ASN A 304 5.91 -5.12 17.77
C ASN A 304 5.68 -4.81 16.28
N ARG A 305 5.35 -5.81 15.47
CA ARG A 305 5.09 -5.60 14.03
C ARG A 305 3.74 -4.89 13.82
N PHE A 306 3.77 -3.72 13.19
CA PHE A 306 2.57 -3.06 12.66
C PHE A 306 2.41 -3.35 11.17
N GLN A 307 1.16 -3.31 10.70
CA GLN A 307 0.86 -3.15 9.28
C GLN A 307 -0.45 -2.39 9.07
N ARG A 308 -0.51 -1.57 8.03
CA ARG A 308 -1.70 -0.82 7.61
C ARG A 308 -1.84 -0.91 6.09
N ILE A 309 -3.07 -0.98 5.61
CA ILE A 309 -3.45 -1.13 4.22
C ILE A 309 -4.40 0.02 3.86
N TYR A 310 -4.12 0.69 2.75
CA TYR A 310 -4.96 1.75 2.23
C TYR A 310 -5.19 1.56 0.72
N ASP A 311 -6.37 1.95 0.26
CA ASP A 311 -6.76 1.82 -1.14
C ASP A 311 -6.33 3.05 -1.94
N PHE A 312 -5.91 2.82 -3.17
CA PHE A 312 -5.73 3.88 -4.16
C PHE A 312 -6.15 3.41 -5.55
N TYR A 313 -6.53 4.34 -6.40
CA TYR A 313 -6.67 4.11 -7.84
C TYR A 313 -5.58 4.90 -8.57
N CYS A 314 -5.37 4.60 -9.85
CA CYS A 314 -4.44 5.35 -10.67
C CYS A 314 -5.19 6.38 -11.52
N GLU A 315 -4.69 7.61 -11.52
CA GLU A 315 -5.34 8.71 -12.22
C GLU A 315 -5.12 8.54 -13.74
N PRO A 316 -6.15 8.70 -14.58
CA PRO A 316 -5.97 8.65 -16.01
C PRO A 316 -4.99 9.77 -16.43
N PRO A 317 -4.14 9.55 -17.44
CA PRO A 317 -3.19 10.57 -17.87
C PRO A 317 -3.98 11.80 -18.33
N GLU A 318 -3.60 12.98 -17.82
CA GLU A 318 -4.24 14.22 -18.27
C GLU A 318 -4.22 14.29 -19.79
N ASN A 319 -5.36 14.60 -20.40
CA ASN A 319 -5.44 14.87 -21.83
C ASN A 319 -4.83 16.26 -22.11
N VAL A 320 -3.51 16.37 -21.95
CA VAL A 320 -2.69 17.52 -22.33
C VAL A 320 -2.70 17.70 -23.84
N SER A 321 -3.81 18.23 -24.34
CA SER A 321 -3.85 18.95 -25.61
C SER A 321 -2.67 19.93 -25.60
N PRO A 322 -1.78 19.91 -26.62
CA PRO A 322 -0.45 20.48 -26.50
C PRO A 322 -0.47 22.01 -26.47
N THR A 323 -0.67 22.55 -25.27
CA THR A 323 -0.53 23.97 -24.97
C THR A 323 0.90 24.37 -25.24
N GLN A 324 1.12 25.08 -26.35
CA GLN A 324 2.42 25.65 -26.70
C GLN A 324 2.76 26.78 -25.72
N ASN A 325 3.30 26.42 -24.56
CA ASN A 325 3.90 27.39 -23.65
C ASN A 325 5.00 28.14 -24.40
N PRO A 326 4.91 29.47 -24.59
CA PRO A 326 5.93 30.22 -25.27
C PRO A 326 7.23 30.14 -24.46
N VAL A 327 8.33 29.77 -25.11
CA VAL A 327 9.64 29.67 -24.46
C VAL A 327 10.02 31.05 -23.92
N SER A 328 10.01 31.19 -22.59
CA SER A 328 10.43 32.40 -21.90
C SER A 328 11.93 32.64 -22.18
N THR A 329 12.22 33.60 -23.05
CA THR A 329 13.59 34.01 -23.39
C THR A 329 14.22 34.94 -22.34
N THR A 330 13.43 35.37 -21.35
CA THR A 330 13.90 36.11 -20.17
C THR A 330 14.69 35.20 -19.23
N PRO A 331 15.97 35.52 -18.92
CA PRO A 331 16.70 34.82 -17.86
C PRO A 331 15.99 34.92 -16.51
N PRO A 332 16.14 33.93 -15.61
CA PRO A 332 15.61 34.04 -14.24
C PRO A 332 16.26 35.24 -13.54
N SER A 333 15.46 35.98 -12.76
CA SER A 333 15.88 37.19 -12.05
C SER A 333 16.11 36.99 -10.55
N PHE A 334 15.81 35.80 -10.02
CA PHE A 334 16.06 35.37 -8.65
C PHE A 334 16.21 33.84 -8.58
N CYS A 335 16.90 33.32 -7.56
CA CYS A 335 16.86 31.89 -7.24
C CYS A 335 15.71 31.61 -6.25
N GLN A 336 14.90 30.59 -6.53
CA GLN A 336 13.75 30.24 -5.67
C GLN A 336 14.15 29.73 -4.27
N ASN A 337 15.39 29.28 -4.09
CA ASN A 337 15.95 28.83 -2.80
C ASN A 337 16.62 29.96 -1.99
N GLY A 338 16.38 31.24 -2.33
CA GLY A 338 17.02 32.39 -1.66
C GLY A 338 18.49 32.62 -2.04
N GLY A 339 19.05 31.82 -2.97
CA GLY A 339 20.41 32.02 -3.48
C GLY A 339 20.57 33.30 -4.31
N ILE A 340 21.82 33.77 -4.44
CA ILE A 340 22.17 34.92 -5.27
C ILE A 340 22.55 34.42 -6.68
N LEU A 341 21.93 34.97 -7.72
CA LEU A 341 22.33 34.72 -9.11
C LEU A 341 23.68 35.39 -9.39
N TYR A 342 24.67 34.57 -9.78
CA TYR A 342 26.01 35.05 -10.10
C TYR A 342 26.06 35.55 -11.56
N ASP A 343 25.56 36.76 -11.81
CA ASP A 343 25.62 37.37 -13.16
C ASP A 343 27.10 37.53 -13.58
N SER A 344 27.49 36.87 -14.67
CA SER A 344 28.89 36.84 -15.09
C SER A 344 29.34 38.23 -15.54
N PRO A 345 30.56 38.68 -15.17
CA PRO A 345 30.97 40.06 -15.38
C PRO A 345 31.02 40.41 -16.87
N LYS A 346 30.01 41.15 -17.33
CA LYS A 346 29.98 41.77 -18.65
C LYS A 346 31.20 42.69 -18.78
N ILE A 347 32.10 42.34 -19.68
CA ILE A 347 33.38 43.03 -19.90
C ILE A 347 33.09 44.50 -20.24
N LEU A 348 33.35 45.39 -19.28
CA LEU A 348 33.26 46.85 -19.48
C LEU A 348 34.38 47.32 -20.41
N LYS A 349 34.12 47.25 -21.71
CA LYS A 349 34.95 47.90 -22.73
C LYS A 349 34.84 49.42 -22.61
N GLY A 350 35.87 50.04 -22.04
CA GLY A 350 36.20 51.43 -22.27
C GLY A 350 35.43 52.45 -21.43
N GLN A 351 35.93 52.71 -20.22
CA GLN A 351 35.96 54.08 -19.70
C GLN A 351 37.41 54.48 -19.41
N SER A 352 37.87 55.53 -20.09
CA SER A 352 39.19 56.11 -19.92
C SER A 352 39.21 57.01 -18.68
N PHE A 353 40.03 56.70 -17.68
CA PHE A 353 40.30 57.63 -16.59
C PHE A 353 41.11 58.83 -17.11
N HIS A 354 40.49 60.01 -17.12
CA HIS A 354 41.22 61.27 -17.17
C HIS A 354 41.55 61.67 -15.73
N SER A 355 42.83 61.64 -15.37
CA SER A 355 43.32 62.22 -14.11
C SER A 355 43.65 63.70 -14.33
N THR A 356 42.85 64.61 -13.78
CA THR A 356 43.23 66.01 -13.64
C THR A 356 43.79 66.24 -12.25
N ILE A 357 45.06 66.64 -12.18
CA ILE A 357 45.71 67.14 -10.96
C ILE A 357 45.77 68.66 -11.11
N GLU A 358 45.13 69.38 -10.19
CA GLU A 358 45.41 70.80 -9.93
C GLU A 358 45.60 71.01 -8.42
N ASN A 359 46.25 72.12 -8.04
CA ASN A 359 46.92 72.31 -6.75
C ASN A 359 46.06 73.03 -5.70
#